data_AF-A0A0R2HP39-F1
#
_entry.id   AF-A0A0R2HP39-F1
#
_cell.length_a   1.000
_cell.length_b   1.000
_cell.length_c   1.000
_cell.angle_alpha   90.00
_cell.angle_beta   90.00
_cell.angle_gamma   90.00
#
_symmetry.space_group_name_H-M   'P 1'
#
loop_
_entity.id
_entity.type
_entity.pdbx_description
1 polymer ?
#
loop_
_entity_poly.entity_id
_entity_poly.type
_entity_poly.pdbx_seq_one_letter_code
_entity_poly.pdbx_strand_id
1 'polypeptide(L)'
;MIVIILLIISVALIVWSFYKKDNGEKVKEEFEELSLQLMQDIYHLKNRVAILENELNITTEETLTSMKIHDVLKNHVVTLYTQGVSLENIASQTQLPVATVQVVVDEYVEHK
;
A
#
# COMPACT_ATOMS: atom_id res chain seq x y z
N MET A 1 -50.33 49.49 -11.92
CA MET A 1 -49.39 49.52 -10.76
C MET A 1 -48.70 48.18 -10.54
N ILE A 2 -49.42 47.07 -10.37
CA ILE A 2 -48.84 45.73 -10.11
C ILE A 2 -47.87 45.23 -11.20
N VAL A 3 -48.17 45.48 -12.47
CA VAL A 3 -47.31 45.07 -13.59
C VAL A 3 -45.94 45.78 -13.56
N ILE A 4 -45.91 47.05 -13.15
CA ILE A 4 -44.68 47.85 -13.04
C ILE A 4 -43.83 47.35 -11.86
N ILE A 5 -44.46 46.96 -10.75
CA ILE A 5 -43.77 46.40 -9.57
C ILE A 5 -43.13 45.04 -9.91
N LEU A 6 -43.84 44.18 -10.64
CA LEU A 6 -43.28 42.90 -11.10
C LEU A 6 -42.10 43.08 -12.06
N LEU A 7 -42.15 44.11 -12.91
CA LEU A 7 -41.06 44.44 -13.83
C LEU A 7 -39.81 44.86 -13.05
N ILE A 8 -39.96 45.72 -12.04
CA ILE A 8 -38.85 46.17 -11.18
C ILE A 8 -38.24 44.98 -10.41
N ILE A 9 -39.08 44.09 -9.87
CA ILE A 9 -38.63 42.87 -9.16
C ILE A 9 -37.85 41.96 -10.10
N SER A 10 -38.31 41.78 -11.34
CA SER A 10 -37.63 40.96 -12.34
C SER A 10 -36.24 41.53 -12.68
N VAL A 11 -36.14 42.84 -12.90
CA VAL A 11 -34.86 43.52 -13.16
C VAL A 11 -33.93 43.40 -11.95
N ALA A 12 -34.44 43.58 -10.73
CA ALA A 12 -33.66 43.44 -9.50
C ALA A 12 -33.13 42.02 -9.29
N LEU A 13 -33.95 40.99 -9.57
CA LEU A 13 -33.53 39.58 -9.48
C LEU A 13 -32.46 39.24 -10.50
N ILE A 14 -32.51 39.80 -11.71
CA ILE A 14 -31.48 39.60 -12.72
C ILE A 14 -30.15 40.17 -12.22
N VAL A 15 -30.14 41.42 -11.74
CA VAL A 15 -28.93 42.05 -11.20
C VAL A 15 -28.36 41.24 -10.03
N TRP A 16 -29.22 40.73 -9.13
CA TRP A 16 -28.81 39.88 -8.02
C TRP A 16 -28.25 38.52 -8.49
N SER A 17 -28.83 37.95 -9.54
CA SER A 17 -28.41 36.67 -10.11
C SER A 17 -27.00 36.76 -10.70
N PHE A 18 -26.65 37.89 -11.31
CA PHE A 18 -25.29 38.11 -11.79
C PHE A 18 -24.27 38.16 -10.65
N TYR A 19 -24.65 38.69 -9.49
CA TYR A 19 -23.76 38.75 -8.31
C TYR A 19 -23.49 37.38 -7.68
N LYS A 20 -24.42 36.42 -7.80
CA LYS A 20 -24.27 35.07 -7.21
C LYS A 20 -23.47 34.10 -8.09
N LYS A 21 -23.37 34.36 -9.40
CA LYS A 21 -22.73 33.44 -10.35
C LYS A 21 -21.19 33.50 -10.34
N ASP A 22 -20.58 34.63 -10.00
CA ASP A 22 -19.11 34.80 -10.09
C ASP A 22 -18.31 34.17 -8.91
N ASN A 23 -18.94 33.98 -7.74
CA ASN A 23 -18.21 33.56 -6.54
C ASN A 23 -18.05 32.04 -6.39
N GLY A 24 -18.89 31.24 -7.07
CA GLY A 24 -18.86 29.77 -6.94
C GLY A 24 -17.82 29.09 -7.81
N GLU A 25 -17.32 29.77 -8.84
CA GLU A 25 -16.40 29.20 -9.83
C GLU A 25 -14.94 29.32 -9.37
N LYS A 26 -14.53 30.50 -8.87
CA LYS A 26 -13.20 30.75 -8.30
C LYS A 26 -12.90 29.88 -7.08
N VAL A 27 -13.88 29.71 -6.19
CA VAL A 27 -13.74 28.85 -5.01
C VAL A 27 -13.61 27.37 -5.39
N LYS A 28 -14.23 26.94 -6.49
CA LYS A 28 -14.07 25.57 -6.99
C LYS A 28 -12.69 25.34 -7.59
N GLU A 29 -12.19 26.30 -8.35
CA GLU A 29 -10.86 26.25 -8.97
C GLU A 29 -9.76 26.20 -7.91
N GLU A 30 -9.83 27.07 -6.88
CA GLU A 30 -8.92 27.03 -5.73
C GLU A 30 -9.01 25.69 -4.97
N PHE A 31 -10.21 25.13 -4.83
CA PHE A 31 -10.38 23.80 -4.20
C PHE A 31 -9.77 22.67 -5.03
N GLU A 32 -9.89 22.73 -6.36
CA GLU A 32 -9.35 21.75 -7.28
C GLU A 32 -7.81 21.79 -7.29
N GLU A 33 -7.23 22.99 -7.31
CA GLU A 33 -5.78 23.21 -7.19
C GLU A 33 -5.26 22.68 -5.83
N LEU A 34 -5.91 23.03 -4.72
CA LEU A 34 -5.58 22.52 -3.39
C LEU A 34 -5.70 21.00 -3.32
N SER A 35 -6.73 20.41 -3.93
CA SER A 35 -6.93 18.96 -3.95
C SER A 35 -5.83 18.25 -4.73
N LEU A 36 -5.42 18.80 -5.88
CA LEU A 36 -4.32 18.25 -6.69
C LEU A 36 -2.99 18.34 -5.94
N GLN A 37 -2.73 19.46 -5.27
CA GLN A 37 -1.53 19.64 -4.45
C GLN A 37 -1.50 18.63 -3.29
N LEU A 38 -2.60 18.48 -2.55
CA LEU A 38 -2.71 17.52 -1.45
C LEU A 38 -2.47 16.08 -1.92
N MET A 39 -3.02 15.70 -3.07
CA MET A 39 -2.79 14.39 -3.68
C MET A 39 -1.30 14.16 -3.97
N GLN A 40 -0.63 15.16 -4.56
CA GLN A 40 0.79 15.11 -4.85
C GLN A 40 1.63 15.02 -3.56
N ASP A 41 1.32 15.82 -2.56
CA ASP A 41 1.99 15.82 -1.26
C ASP A 41 1.84 14.47 -0.54
N ILE A 42 0.64 13.88 -0.55
CA ILE A 42 0.39 12.54 0.01
C ILE A 42 1.19 11.48 -0.73
N TYR A 43 1.27 11.56 -2.07
CA TYR A 43 2.06 10.63 -2.86
C TYR A 43 3.55 10.70 -2.51
N HIS A 44 4.11 11.91 -2.44
CA HIS A 44 5.49 12.10 -2.02
C HIS A 44 5.74 11.64 -0.60
N LEU A 45 4.81 11.90 0.32
CA LEU A 45 4.92 11.46 1.71
C LEU A 45 4.90 9.94 1.81
N LYS A 46 3.98 9.26 1.09
CA LYS A 46 3.94 7.80 0.99
C LYS A 46 5.27 7.23 0.50
N ASN A 47 5.86 7.82 -0.54
CA ASN A 47 7.13 7.33 -1.08
C ASN A 47 8.29 7.51 -0.08
N ARG A 48 8.32 8.65 0.63
CA ARG A 48 9.32 8.88 1.69
C ARG A 48 9.15 7.89 2.84
N VAL A 49 7.92 7.61 3.26
CA VAL A 49 7.62 6.60 4.30
C VAL A 49 8.04 5.21 3.83
N ALA A 50 7.74 4.80 2.60
CA ALA A 50 8.11 3.49 2.06
C ALA A 50 9.64 3.30 1.98
N ILE A 51 10.39 4.35 1.64
CA ILE A 51 11.86 4.31 1.65
C ILE A 51 12.37 4.12 3.08
N LEU A 52 11.82 4.89 4.04
CA LEU A 52 12.18 4.76 5.45
C LEU A 52 11.82 3.36 6.00
N GLU A 53 10.67 2.80 5.63
CA GLU A 53 10.28 1.44 5.99
C GLU A 53 11.27 0.41 5.46
N ASN A 54 11.71 0.54 4.21
CA ASN A 54 12.74 -0.33 3.63
C ASN A 54 14.11 -0.18 4.31
N GLU A 55 14.53 1.05 4.62
CA GLU A 55 15.79 1.31 5.31
C GLU A 55 15.80 0.78 6.76
N LEU A 56 14.67 0.89 7.45
CA LEU A 56 14.45 0.32 8.79
C LEU A 56 14.09 -1.18 8.75
N ASN A 57 14.01 -1.79 7.56
CA ASN A 57 13.60 -3.17 7.32
C ASN A 57 12.24 -3.53 7.96
N ILE A 58 11.33 -2.56 8.04
CA ILE A 58 9.95 -2.72 8.51
C ILE A 58 9.16 -3.33 7.35
N THR A 59 9.38 -4.62 7.14
CA THR A 59 8.57 -5.42 6.24
C THR A 59 7.22 -5.66 6.93
N THR A 60 6.10 -5.42 6.24
CA THR A 60 4.74 -5.68 6.76
C THR A 60 4.70 -7.08 7.38
N GLU A 61 4.22 -7.18 8.62
CA GLU A 61 4.31 -8.34 9.53
C GLU A 61 3.96 -9.71 8.91
N GLU A 62 3.15 -9.74 7.85
CA GLU A 62 2.80 -10.95 7.10
C GLU A 62 4.01 -11.57 6.37
N THR A 63 4.87 -10.73 5.80
CA THR A 63 6.10 -11.17 5.10
C THR A 63 7.23 -11.53 6.07
N LEU A 64 7.34 -10.86 7.23
CA LEU A 64 8.30 -11.23 8.28
C LEU A 64 7.95 -12.57 8.93
N THR A 65 6.66 -12.81 9.16
CA THR A 65 6.19 -14.11 9.69
C THR A 65 6.47 -15.22 8.69
N SER A 66 6.16 -15.01 7.40
CA SER A 66 6.43 -15.98 6.33
C SER A 66 7.92 -16.27 6.16
N MET A 67 8.78 -15.25 6.13
CA MET A 67 10.23 -15.39 5.99
C MET A 67 10.84 -16.08 7.22
N LYS A 68 10.45 -15.70 8.44
CA LYS A 68 10.92 -16.32 9.68
C LYS A 68 10.46 -17.78 9.81
N ILE A 69 9.24 -18.12 9.38
CA ILE A 69 8.78 -19.51 9.27
C ILE A 69 9.65 -20.27 8.29
N HIS A 70 9.96 -19.68 7.13
CA HIS A 70 10.82 -20.31 6.12
C HIS A 70 12.23 -20.57 6.65
N ASP A 71 12.83 -19.63 7.37
CA ASP A 71 14.17 -19.78 7.95
C ASP A 71 14.21 -20.81 9.09
N VAL A 72 13.16 -20.86 9.93
CA VAL A 72 13.04 -21.90 10.97
C VAL A 72 12.90 -23.29 10.34
N LEU A 73 12.12 -23.42 9.27
CA LEU A 73 11.97 -24.68 8.54
C LEU A 73 13.27 -25.11 7.85
N LYS A 74 14.01 -24.17 7.23
CA LYS A 74 15.34 -24.42 6.64
C LYS A 74 16.32 -24.96 7.69
N ASN A 75 16.41 -24.29 8.85
CA ASN A 75 17.26 -24.74 9.95
C ASN A 75 16.83 -26.11 10.50
N HIS A 76 15.53 -26.37 10.55
CA HIS A 76 15.00 -27.66 10.98
C HIS A 76 15.36 -28.79 10.01
N VAL A 77 15.26 -28.55 8.70
CA VAL A 77 15.70 -29.49 7.64
C VAL A 77 17.18 -29.83 7.79
N VAL A 78 18.05 -28.82 7.94
CA VAL A 78 19.50 -29.02 8.11
C VAL A 78 19.81 -29.78 9.40
N THR A 79 19.11 -29.48 10.49
CA THR A 79 19.27 -30.18 11.76
C THR A 79 18.93 -31.66 11.64
N LEU A 80 17.82 -32.01 10.98
CA LEU A 80 17.44 -33.41 10.78
C LEU A 80 18.41 -34.14 9.84
N TYR A 81 18.91 -33.46 8.81
CA TYR A 81 19.92 -34.02 7.91
C TYR A 81 21.23 -34.33 8.64
N THR A 82 21.72 -33.40 9.47
CA THR A 82 22.94 -33.61 10.28
C THR A 82 22.79 -34.69 11.36
N GLN A 83 21.55 -35.01 11.75
CA GLN A 83 21.23 -36.14 12.64
C GLN A 83 21.19 -37.50 11.91
N GLY A 84 21.39 -37.53 10.59
CA GLY A 84 21.40 -38.76 9.79
C GLY A 84 20.01 -39.27 9.40
N VAL A 85 18.98 -38.42 9.46
CA VAL A 85 17.62 -38.76 9.02
C VAL A 85 17.55 -38.74 7.49
N SER A 86 16.85 -39.71 6.88
CA SER A 86 16.71 -39.80 5.42
C SER A 86 15.82 -38.67 4.87
N LEU A 87 16.10 -38.25 3.63
CA LEU A 87 15.42 -37.12 2.97
C LEU A 87 13.90 -37.31 2.91
N GLU A 88 13.41 -38.54 2.75
CA GLU A 88 11.98 -38.85 2.69
C GLU A 88 11.29 -38.65 4.05
N ASN A 89 12.00 -38.98 5.13
CA ASN A 89 11.51 -38.78 6.49
C ASN A 89 11.54 -37.30 6.89
N ILE A 90 12.56 -36.55 6.46
CA ILE A 90 12.63 -35.09 6.66
C ILE A 90 11.47 -34.41 5.94
N ALA A 91 11.20 -34.77 4.69
CA ALA A 91 10.06 -34.25 3.93
C ALA A 91 8.72 -34.51 4.64
N SER A 92 8.54 -35.72 5.15
CA SER A 92 7.34 -36.11 5.89
C SER A 92 7.18 -35.36 7.23
N GLN A 93 8.28 -35.12 7.95
CA GLN A 93 8.27 -34.42 9.25
C GLN A 93 8.11 -32.91 9.11
N THR A 94 8.74 -32.33 8.09
CA THR A 94 8.71 -30.87 7.83
C THR A 94 7.53 -30.44 6.98
N GLN A 95 6.74 -31.40 6.46
CA GLN A 95 5.62 -31.19 5.54
C GLN A 95 6.05 -30.47 4.25
N LEU A 96 7.32 -30.61 3.89
CA LEU A 96 7.90 -30.05 2.68
C LEU A 96 8.06 -31.14 1.62
N PRO A 97 7.90 -30.82 0.32
CA PRO A 97 8.22 -31.75 -0.76
C PRO A 97 9.68 -32.20 -0.68
N VAL A 98 9.94 -33.47 -1.02
CA VAL A 98 11.31 -34.04 -1.05
C VAL A 98 12.24 -33.20 -1.94
N ALA A 99 11.74 -32.65 -3.05
CA ALA A 99 12.50 -31.74 -3.92
C ALA A 99 12.96 -30.46 -3.20
N THR A 100 12.11 -29.87 -2.35
CA THR A 100 12.45 -28.68 -1.57
C THR A 100 13.48 -28.99 -0.49
N VAL A 101 13.33 -30.14 0.18
CA VAL A 101 14.31 -30.61 1.17
C VAL A 101 15.68 -30.83 0.53
N GLN A 102 15.71 -31.41 -0.68
CA GLN A 102 16.93 -31.65 -1.43
C GLN A 102 17.65 -30.34 -1.77
N VAL A 103 16.94 -29.33 -2.28
CA VAL A 103 17.55 -28.02 -2.58
C VAL A 103 18.15 -27.37 -1.31
N VAL A 104 17.45 -27.43 -0.18
CA VAL A 104 17.94 -26.84 1.08
C VAL A 104 19.18 -27.56 1.61
N VAL A 105 19.23 -28.88 1.48
CA VAL A 105 20.40 -29.69 1.89
C VAL A 105 21.58 -29.47 0.94
N ASP A 106 21.33 -29.43 -0.37
CA ASP A 106 22.36 -29.17 -1.39
C ASP A 106 22.98 -27.78 -1.17
N GLU A 107 22.15 -26.75 -0.93
CA GLU A 107 22.59 -25.39 -0.58
C GLU A 107 23.45 -25.38 0.69
N TYR A 108 23.10 -26.18 1.72
CA TYR A 108 23.89 -26.30 2.95
C TYR A 108 25.25 -27.00 2.74
N VAL A 109 25.29 -28.03 1.89
CA VAL A 109 26.52 -28.77 1.60
C VAL A 109 27.46 -27.96 0.71
N GLU A 110 26.92 -27.16 -0.22
CA GLU A 110 27.70 -26.31 -1.13
C GLU A 110 28.32 -25.09 -0.43
N HIS A 111 27.67 -24.56 0.61
CA HIS A 111 28.18 -23.43 1.41
C HIS A 111 29.08 -23.83 2.59
N LYS A 112 29.54 -25.09 2.67
CA LYS A 112 30.39 -25.62 3.74
C LYS A 112 31.79 -25.96 3.24
#